data_AF-A0A8D2ABT0-F1
#
_entry.id   AF-A0A8D2ABT0-F1
#
_cell.length_a   1.000
_cell.length_b   1.000
_cell.length_c   1.000
_cell.angle_alpha   90.00
_cell.angle_beta   90.00
_cell.angle_gamma   90.00
#
_symmetry.space_group_name_H-M   'P 1'
#
loop_
_entity.id
_entity.type
_entity.pdbx_description
1 polymer ?
#
loop_
_entity_poly.entity_id
_entity_poly.type
_entity_poly.pdbx_seq_one_letter_code
_entity_poly.pdbx_strand_id
1 'polypeptide(L)'
;MILPEVNNHFIKEMFMLKFENTSSGNKPEAIEVTSYFYRNLYHISNPNGDKAKVMVSIYLKFYRELQVHGANEILKGMYRSFFSSFLSSPSPSSLRIEPRRA
;
A
#
# COMPACT_ATOMS: atom_id res chain seq x y z
N MET A 1 1.11 -0.80 -24.09
CA MET A 1 1.42 0.65 -24.17
C MET A 1 2.94 0.80 -24.18
N ILE A 2 3.52 1.68 -25.02
CA ILE A 2 5.00 1.81 -25.15
C ILE A 2 5.60 2.63 -23.98
N LEU A 3 4.83 3.52 -23.36
CA LEU A 3 5.24 4.27 -22.16
C LEU A 3 4.93 3.48 -20.88
N PRO A 4 5.83 3.49 -19.88
CA PRO A 4 5.58 2.85 -18.60
C PRO A 4 4.45 3.56 -17.84
N GLU A 5 3.58 2.77 -17.20
CA GLU A 5 2.53 3.29 -16.35
C GLU A 5 3.13 3.82 -15.04
N VAL A 6 2.76 5.04 -14.67
CA VAL A 6 3.20 5.66 -13.40
C VAL A 6 2.38 5.12 -12.22
N ASN A 7 1.12 4.80 -12.46
CA ASN A 7 0.19 4.34 -11.44
C ASN A 7 0.25 2.83 -11.28
N ASN A 8 0.14 2.36 -10.04
CA ASN A 8 -0.04 0.95 -9.77
C ASN A 8 -1.52 0.57 -10.06
N HIS A 9 -1.77 0.01 -11.24
CA HIS A 9 -3.12 -0.38 -11.68
C HIS A 9 -3.82 -1.32 -10.69
N PHE A 10 -3.06 -2.28 -10.15
CA PHE A 10 -3.58 -3.26 -9.19
C PHE A 10 -4.13 -2.60 -7.92
N ILE A 11 -3.40 -1.62 -7.35
CA ILE A 11 -3.87 -0.88 -6.17
C ILE A 11 -5.12 -0.06 -6.50
N LYS A 12 -5.14 0.56 -7.69
CA LYS A 12 -6.29 1.35 -8.14
C LYS A 12 -7.54 0.48 -8.25
N GLU A 13 -7.46 -0.67 -8.92
CA GLU A 13 -8.59 -1.61 -9.06
C GLU A 13 -9.08 -2.13 -7.70
N MET A 14 -8.16 -2.46 -6.80
CA MET A 14 -8.51 -2.89 -5.44
C MET A 14 -9.28 -1.81 -4.67
N PHE A 15 -8.86 -0.55 -4.77
CA PHE A 15 -9.61 0.54 -4.15
C PHE A 15 -10.98 0.75 -4.78
N MET A 16 -11.06 0.75 -6.12
CA MET A 16 -12.33 0.89 -6.83
C MET A 16 -13.33 -0.19 -6.40
N LEU A 17 -12.89 -1.45 -6.37
CA LEU A 17 -13.73 -2.57 -5.93
C LEU A 17 -14.24 -2.39 -4.49
N LYS A 18 -13.37 -1.95 -3.56
CA LYS A 18 -13.78 -1.72 -2.17
C LYS A 18 -14.74 -0.55 -2.03
N PHE A 19 -14.57 0.52 -2.81
CA PHE A 19 -15.49 1.66 -2.82
C PHE A 19 -16.85 1.29 -3.42
N GLU A 20 -16.88 0.56 -4.53
CA GLU A 20 -18.12 0.11 -5.18
C GLU A 20 -18.92 -0.84 -4.30
N ASN A 21 -18.25 -1.81 -3.67
CA ASN A 21 -18.88 -2.73 -2.72
C ASN A 21 -19.50 -1.99 -1.54
N THR A 22 -18.76 -1.04 -0.95
CA THR A 22 -19.24 -0.27 0.21
C THR A 22 -20.40 0.66 -0.20
N SER A 23 -20.32 1.30 -1.37
CA SER A 23 -21.38 2.18 -1.89
C SER A 23 -22.66 1.41 -2.22
N SER A 24 -22.54 0.13 -2.55
CA SER A 24 -23.68 -0.78 -2.80
C SER A 24 -24.32 -1.32 -1.51
N GLY A 25 -23.82 -0.94 -0.33
CA GLY A 25 -24.31 -1.43 0.96
C GLY A 25 -23.84 -2.85 1.32
N ASN A 26 -22.85 -3.39 0.59
CA ASN A 26 -22.28 -4.70 0.92
C ASN A 26 -21.44 -4.60 2.20
N LYS A 27 -21.37 -5.71 2.94
CA LYS A 27 -20.57 -5.78 4.18
C LYS A 27 -19.07 -5.63 3.83
N PRO A 28 -18.31 -4.81 4.58
CA PRO A 28 -16.87 -4.66 4.35
C PRO A 28 -16.14 -6.00 4.50
N GLU A 29 -15.42 -6.37 3.45
CA GLU A 29 -14.63 -7.60 3.41
C GLU A 29 -13.19 -7.35 3.86
N ALA A 30 -12.61 -8.35 4.53
CA ALA A 30 -11.21 -8.32 4.91
C ALA A 30 -10.30 -8.22 3.67
N ILE A 31 -9.13 -7.61 3.82
CA ILE A 31 -8.09 -7.51 2.81
C ILE A 31 -6.71 -7.67 3.46
N GLU A 32 -5.88 -8.50 2.85
CA GLU A 32 -4.48 -8.71 3.22
C GLU A 32 -3.73 -9.10 1.94
N VAL A 33 -3.03 -8.14 1.35
CA VAL A 33 -2.43 -8.29 0.03
C VAL A 33 -1.04 -7.68 0.01
N THR A 34 -0.09 -8.41 -0.57
CA THR A 34 1.27 -7.94 -0.83
C THR A 34 1.52 -7.89 -2.33
N SER A 35 2.00 -6.76 -2.85
CA SER A 35 2.25 -6.55 -4.28
C SER A 35 3.59 -5.84 -4.51
N TYR A 36 4.21 -6.10 -5.66
CA TYR A 36 5.49 -5.51 -6.05
C TYR A 36 5.31 -4.60 -7.26
N PHE A 37 5.89 -3.39 -7.22
CA PHE A 37 5.85 -2.45 -8.34
C PHE A 37 7.14 -1.63 -8.42
N TYR A 38 7.82 -1.69 -9.57
CA TYR A 38 9.14 -1.08 -9.80
C TYR A 38 10.11 -1.21 -8.62
N ARG A 39 10.28 -2.44 -8.11
CA ARG A 39 11.17 -2.81 -6.98
C ARG A 39 10.75 -2.32 -5.60
N ASN A 40 9.56 -1.73 -5.49
CA ASN A 40 8.97 -1.32 -4.23
C ASN A 40 7.93 -2.35 -3.78
N LEU A 41 7.81 -2.54 -2.48
CA LEU A 41 6.86 -3.47 -1.87
C LEU A 41 5.67 -2.69 -1.35
N TYR A 42 4.47 -3.10 -1.74
CA TYR A 42 3.20 -2.57 -1.27
C TYR A 42 2.52 -3.62 -0.42
N HIS A 43 1.98 -3.18 0.73
CA HIS A 43 1.18 -4.00 1.61
C HIS A 43 -0.15 -3.31 1.88
N ILE A 44 -1.25 -4.00 1.57
CA ILE A 44 -2.62 -3.52 1.72
C ILE A 44 -3.28 -4.38 2.77
N SER A 45 -3.78 -3.76 3.83
CA SER A 45 -4.37 -4.48 4.96
C SER A 45 -5.50 -3.70 5.63
N ASN A 46 -6.28 -4.38 6.46
CA ASN A 46 -7.17 -3.72 7.41
C ASN A 46 -6.43 -3.42 8.72
N PRO A 47 -6.17 -2.14 9.05
CA PRO A 47 -5.46 -1.81 10.28
C PRO A 47 -6.27 -2.26 11.50
N ASN A 48 -5.61 -2.91 12.46
CA ASN A 48 -6.24 -3.46 13.67
C ASN A 48 -7.42 -4.41 13.43
N GLY A 49 -7.51 -5.01 12.23
CA GLY A 49 -8.63 -5.86 11.84
C GLY A 49 -9.93 -5.12 11.53
N ASP A 50 -9.91 -3.78 11.49
CA ASP A 50 -11.07 -2.95 11.16
C ASP A 50 -11.35 -3.02 9.65
N LYS A 51 -12.30 -3.87 9.26
CA LYS A 51 -12.68 -4.11 7.85
C LYS A 51 -13.21 -2.87 7.15
N ALA A 52 -13.66 -1.85 7.89
CA ALA A 52 -14.11 -0.58 7.32
C ALA A 52 -12.95 0.34 6.92
N LYS A 53 -11.72 0.03 7.34
CA LYS A 53 -10.51 0.80 7.03
C LYS A 53 -9.58 0.01 6.13
N VAL A 54 -8.93 0.70 5.20
CA VAL A 54 -7.90 0.14 4.34
C VAL A 54 -6.63 0.95 4.55
N MET A 55 -5.54 0.27 4.89
CA MET A 55 -4.21 0.85 5.01
C MET A 55 -3.35 0.37 3.86
N VAL A 56 -2.70 1.30 3.16
CA VAL A 56 -1.71 0.99 2.13
C VAL A 56 -0.34 1.44 2.63
N SER A 57 0.52 0.47 2.86
CA SER A 57 1.90 0.68 3.28
C SER A 57 2.83 0.48 2.09
N ILE A 58 3.80 1.36 1.93
CA ILE A 58 4.81 1.27 0.88
C ILE A 58 6.18 1.17 1.54
N TYR A 59 6.92 0.13 1.19
CA TYR A 59 8.30 -0.03 1.60
C TYR A 59 9.24 0.37 0.46
N LEU A 60 10.04 1.39 0.73
CA LEU A 60 11.09 1.91 -0.15
C LEU A 60 12.43 1.75 0.57
N LYS A 61 13.38 1.03 -0.05
CA LYS A 61 14.70 0.75 0.55
C LYS A 61 15.45 2.03 0.98
N PHE A 62 15.27 3.12 0.22
CA PHE A 62 15.94 4.40 0.38
C PHE A 62 14.99 5.49 0.92
N TYR A 63 13.88 5.12 1.59
CA TYR A 63 12.95 6.13 2.11
C TYR A 63 13.63 7.13 3.05
N ARG A 64 14.57 6.67 3.89
CA ARG A 64 15.33 7.54 4.81
C ARG A 64 16.11 8.64 4.08
N GLU A 65 16.66 8.34 2.91
CA GLU A 65 17.38 9.32 2.09
C GLU A 65 16.39 10.36 1.54
N LEU A 66 15.22 9.92 1.07
CA LEU A 66 14.16 10.84 0.62
C LEU A 66 13.63 11.74 1.75
N GLN A 67 13.57 11.22 2.98
CA GLN A 67 13.13 11.99 4.14
C GLN A 67 14.05 13.18 4.43
N VAL A 68 15.37 13.05 4.22
CA VAL A 68 16.34 14.15 4.37
C VAL A 68 16.05 15.28 3.38
N HIS A 69 15.44 14.97 2.24
CA HIS A 69 15.04 15.92 1.20
C HIS A 69 13.58 16.38 1.31
N GLY A 70 12.94 16.24 2.48
CA GLY A 70 11.59 16.79 2.71
C GLY A 70 10.43 15.92 2.20
N ALA A 71 10.65 14.65 1.86
CA ALA A 71 9.59 13.77 1.36
C ALA A 71 8.36 13.68 2.29
N ASN A 72 8.59 13.71 3.61
CA ASN A 72 7.49 13.68 4.59
C ASN A 72 6.57 14.90 4.48
N GLU A 73 7.10 16.08 4.17
CA GLU A 73 6.32 17.33 4.05
C GLU A 73 5.44 17.30 2.80
N ILE A 74 6.02 16.83 1.70
CA ILE A 74 5.28 16.63 0.44
C ILE A 74 4.15 15.62 0.63
N LEU A 75 4.44 14.48 1.26
CA LEU A 75 3.44 13.43 1.51
C LEU A 75 2.32 13.92 2.45
N LYS A 76 2.67 14.66 3.51
CA LYS A 76 1.67 15.28 4.40
C LYS A 76 0.79 16.28 3.65
N GLY A 77 1.37 17.09 2.76
CA GLY A 77 0.61 18.05 1.96
C GLY A 77 -0.37 17.39 0.98
N MET A 78 0.07 16.29 0.34
CA MET A 78 -0.71 15.53 -0.64
C MET A 78 -1.82 14.69 0.00
N TYR A 79 -1.49 13.88 1.00
CA TYR A 79 -2.40 12.88 1.56
C TYR A 79 -3.14 13.36 2.81
N ARG A 80 -2.68 14.45 3.45
CA ARG A 80 -3.35 15.10 4.59
C ARG A 80 -3.79 14.11 5.67
N SER A 81 -5.09 14.03 5.95
CA SER A 81 -5.70 13.15 6.95
C SER A 81 -5.55 11.65 6.65
N PHE A 82 -5.25 11.29 5.41
CA PHE A 82 -4.98 9.90 5.02
C PHE A 82 -3.51 9.51 5.18
N PHE A 83 -2.62 10.46 5.47
CA PHE A 83 -1.22 10.17 5.71
C PHE A 83 -0.99 9.66 7.14
N SER A 84 -0.46 8.46 7.26
CA SER A 84 0.08 7.94 8.52
C SER A 84 1.57 7.70 8.37
N SER A 85 2.37 8.31 9.25
CA SER A 85 3.81 8.03 9.28
C SER A 85 4.05 6.80 10.15
N PHE A 86 4.35 5.68 9.51
CA PHE A 86 4.78 4.48 10.21
C PHE A 86 6.16 4.06 9.70
N LEU A 87 7.16 4.12 10.58
CA LEU A 87 8.53 3.69 10.32
C LEU A 87 8.79 2.37 11.05
N SER A 88 8.07 1.32 10.70
CA SER A 88 8.48 -0.04 11.08
C SER A 88 9.15 -0.72 9.90
N SER A 89 10.30 -1.34 10.13
CA SER A 89 10.79 -2.38 9.22
C SER A 89 9.69 -3.43 8.99
N PRO A 90 9.51 -3.97 7.78
CA PRO A 90 8.56 -5.06 7.56
C PRO A 90 8.86 -6.19 8.55
N SER A 91 7.82 -6.73 9.19
CA SER A 91 7.97 -7.92 10.02
C SER A 91 8.60 -9.04 9.18
N PRO A 92 9.52 -9.86 9.72
CA PRO A 92 10.22 -10.90 8.95
C PRO A 92 9.27 -11.92 8.29
N SER A 93 8.04 -12.04 8.78
CA SER A 93 6.95 -12.81 8.18
C SER A 93 6.54 -12.33 6.78
N SER A 94 6.63 -11.02 6.50
CA SER A 94 6.30 -10.43 5.18
C SER A 94 7.43 -10.59 4.14
N LEU A 95 8.62 -11.02 4.60
CA LEU A 95 9.81 -11.27 3.76
C LEU A 95 9.97 -12.74 3.38
N ARG A 96 9.11 -13.66 3.85
CA ARG A 96 9.20 -15.09 3.56
C ARG A 96 8.68 -15.37 2.15
N ILE A 97 9.56 -15.14 1.17
CA ILE A 97 9.39 -15.60 -0.21
C ILE A 97 9.62 -17.11 -0.17
N GLU A 98 8.56 -17.91 -0.21
CA GLU A 98 8.67 -19.32 -0.56
C GLU A 98 9.35 -19.39 -1.95
N PRO A 99 10.47 -20.11 -2.12
CA PRO A 99 11.08 -20.25 -3.42
C PRO A 99 10.07 -20.94 -4.33
N ARG A 100 9.73 -20.31 -5.45
CA ARG A 100 9.02 -21.00 -6.55
C ARG A 100 9.84 -22.25 -6.85
N ARG A 101 9.30 -23.43 -6.50
CA ARG A 101 9.83 -24.70 -7.02
C ARG A 101 9.76 -24.61 -8.54
N ALA A 102 10.92 -24.81 -9.15
CA ALA A 102 11.07 -24.99 -10.59
C ALA A 102 10.32 -26.25 -11.06
#